data_AF-A0A960ED78-F1
#
_entry.id   AF-A0A960ED78-F1
#
_cell.length_a   1.000
_cell.length_b   1.000
_cell.length_c   1.000
_cell.angle_alpha   90.00
_cell.angle_beta   90.00
_cell.angle_gamma   90.00
#
_symmetry.space_group_name_H-M   'P 1'
#
loop_
_entity.id
_entity.type
_entity.pdbx_description
1 polymer ?
#
loop_
_entity_poly.entity_id
_entity_poly.type
_entity_poly.pdbx_seq_one_letter_code
_entity_poly.pdbx_strand_id
1 'polypeptide(L)' 'VTVHGTATMVDVHDPVHAEFRQALLNIYLPRYGDSWLEVLDGAAFARIDARRMFTFSMPMDG' A
#
# COMPACT_ATOMS: atom_id res chain seq x y z
N VAL A 1 12.50 0.83 7.82
CA VAL A 1 12.57 -0.50 7.17
C VAL A 1 12.65 -0.29 5.68
N THR A 2 13.55 -0.99 5.00
CA THR A 2 13.70 -0.96 3.54
C THR A 2 13.43 -2.36 3.00
N VAL A 3 12.55 -2.46 1.99
CA VAL A 3 12.20 -3.74 1.35
C VAL A 3 12.66 -3.71 -0.10
N HIS A 4 13.42 -4.73 -0.50
CA HIS A 4 13.83 -4.95 -1.88
C HIS A 4 13.11 -6.17 -2.44
N GLY A 5 12.61 -6.06 -3.66
CA GLY A 5 11.85 -7.11 -4.32
C GLY A 5 11.52 -6.73 -5.75
N THR A 6 10.76 -7.59 -6.41
CA THR A 6 10.20 -7.29 -7.73
C THR A 6 8.80 -6.72 -7.57
N ALA A 7 8.52 -5.60 -8.23
CA ALA A 7 7.19 -5.01 -8.25
C ALA A 7 6.39 -5.54 -9.45
N THR A 8 5.14 -5.92 -9.20
CA THR A 8 4.16 -6.25 -10.24
C THR A 8 2.97 -5.31 -10.08
N MET A 9 2.55 -4.70 -11.19
CA MET A 9 1.38 -3.83 -11.21
C MET A 9 0.13 -4.59 -10.80
N VAL A 10 -0.73 -3.92 -10.03
CA VAL A 10 -2.01 -4.43 -9.56
C VAL A 10 -3.08 -3.50 -10.08
N ASP A 11 -4.04 -4.05 -10.80
CA ASP A 11 -5.29 -3.35 -11.07
C ASP A 11 -6.17 -3.46 -9.82
N VAL A 12 -6.41 -2.34 -9.15
CA VAL A 12 -7.19 -2.31 -7.91
C VAL A 12 -8.70 -2.55 -8.17
N HIS A 13 -9.14 -2.44 -9.41
CA HIS A 13 -10.53 -2.68 -9.81
C HIS A 13 -10.80 -4.12 -10.26
N ASP A 14 -9.76 -4.92 -10.51
CA ASP A 14 -9.93 -6.33 -10.84
C ASP A 14 -10.55 -7.09 -9.64
N PRO A 15 -11.64 -7.86 -9.84
CA PRO A 15 -12.24 -8.66 -8.77
C PRO A 15 -11.27 -9.60 -8.05
N VAL A 16 -10.20 -10.06 -8.70
CA VAL A 16 -9.15 -10.90 -8.08
C VAL A 16 -8.41 -10.15 -6.96
N HIS A 17 -8.49 -8.83 -6.93
CA HIS A 17 -7.88 -7.94 -5.95
C HIS A 17 -8.91 -7.24 -5.03
N ALA A 18 -10.14 -7.74 -4.97
CA ALA A 18 -11.21 -7.15 -4.16
C ALA A 18 -10.85 -6.97 -2.68
N GLU A 19 -10.14 -7.94 -2.07
CA GLU A 19 -9.69 -7.85 -0.68
C GLU A 19 -8.66 -6.73 -0.48
N PHE A 20 -7.75 -6.54 -1.43
CA PHE A 20 -6.78 -5.45 -1.39
C PHE A 20 -7.47 -4.10 -1.48
N ARG A 21 -8.42 -3.95 -2.42
CA ARG A 21 -9.25 -2.73 -2.51
C ARG A 21 -10.01 -2.46 -1.22
N GLN A 22 -10.64 -3.48 -0.63
CA GLN A 22 -11.38 -3.32 0.62
C GLN A 22 -10.46 -2.93 1.78
N ALA A 23 -9.24 -3.47 1.85
CA ALA A 23 -8.25 -3.07 2.84
C ALA A 23 -7.87 -1.59 2.71
N LEU A 24 -7.63 -1.10 1.48
CA LEU A 24 -7.37 0.33 1.25
C LEU A 24 -8.53 1.21 1.72
N LEU A 25 -9.78 0.84 1.39
CA LEU A 25 -10.97 1.58 1.83
C LEU A 25 -11.08 1.60 3.36
N ASN A 26 -10.95 0.45 4.02
CA ASN A 26 -11.05 0.36 5.48
C ASN A 26 -9.98 1.21 6.21
N ILE A 27 -8.80 1.33 5.62
CA ILE A 27 -7.69 2.10 6.19
C ILE A 27 -7.86 3.59 5.89
N TYR A 28 -8.07 3.95 4.64
CA TYR A 28 -7.90 5.34 4.21
C TYR A 28 -9.21 6.14 4.14
N LEU A 29 -10.34 5.50 3.87
CA LEU A 29 -11.63 6.20 3.83
C LEU A 29 -11.98 6.86 5.17
N PRO A 30 -11.80 6.22 6.35
CA PRO A 30 -12.07 6.89 7.63
C PRO A 30 -11.14 8.08 7.94
N ARG A 31 -9.97 8.15 7.30
CA ARG A 31 -8.95 9.19 7.56
C ARG A 31 -9.09 10.38 6.63
N TYR A 32 -9.50 10.14 5.40
CA TYR A 32 -9.48 11.13 4.31
C TYR A 32 -10.87 11.38 3.69
N GLY A 33 -11.89 10.60 4.07
CA GLY A 33 -13.22 10.69 3.48
C GLY A 33 -13.23 10.42 1.98
N ASP A 34 -14.27 10.89 1.30
CA ASP A 34 -14.50 10.63 -0.13
C ASP A 34 -13.37 11.14 -1.03
N SER A 35 -12.57 12.11 -0.58
CA SER A 35 -11.39 12.57 -1.32
C SER A 35 -10.37 11.44 -1.59
N TRP A 36 -10.37 10.39 -0.78
CA TRP A 36 -9.55 9.21 -1.01
C TRP A 36 -9.98 8.42 -2.26
N LEU A 37 -11.26 8.47 -2.65
CA LEU A 37 -11.74 7.71 -3.81
C LEU A 37 -11.09 8.19 -5.10
N GLU A 38 -10.85 9.50 -5.22
CA GLU A 38 -10.11 10.07 -6.37
C GLU A 38 -8.68 9.54 -6.44
N VAL A 39 -8.03 9.36 -5.28
CA VAL A 39 -6.68 8.77 -5.21
C VAL A 39 -6.74 7.28 -5.55
N LEU A 40 -7.73 6.56 -5.04
CA LEU A 40 -7.92 5.13 -5.32
C LEU A 40 -8.08 4.87 -6.82
N ASP A 41 -8.82 5.73 -7.52
CA ASP A 41 -9.11 5.59 -8.96
C ASP A 41 -7.95 6.11 -9.84
N GLY A 42 -7.14 7.05 -9.34
CA GLY A 42 -6.04 7.67 -10.09
C GLY A 42 -4.65 7.10 -9.85
N ALA A 43 -4.46 6.30 -8.78
CA ALA A 43 -3.15 5.81 -8.38
C ALA A 43 -2.73 4.51 -9.06
N ALA A 44 -1.43 4.36 -9.27
CA ALA A 44 -0.81 3.11 -9.68
C ALA A 44 -0.50 2.25 -8.44
N PHE A 45 -1.06 1.05 -8.37
CA PHE A 45 -0.78 0.09 -7.30
C PHE A 45 0.16 -1.00 -7.77
N ALA A 46 1.02 -1.47 -6.88
CA ALA A 46 1.93 -2.57 -7.15
C ALA A 46 2.10 -3.47 -5.91
N ARG A 47 2.22 -4.77 -6.15
CA ARG A 47 2.64 -5.75 -5.15
C ARG A 47 4.14 -5.95 -5.27
N ILE A 48 4.84 -5.87 -4.14
CA ILE A 48 6.27 -6.19 -4.07
C ILE A 48 6.43 -7.64 -3.60
N ASP A 49 7.00 -8.50 -4.45
CA ASP A 49 7.52 -9.80 -4.04
C ASP A 49 8.87 -9.61 -3.33
N ALA A 50 8.80 -9.52 -2.00
CA ALA A 50 9.92 -9.16 -1.16
C ALA A 50 11.00 -10.27 -1.15
N ARG A 51 12.25 -9.88 -1.41
CA ARG A 51 13.41 -10.78 -1.39
C ARG A 51 14.40 -10.48 -0.29
N ARG A 52 14.51 -9.20 0.11
CA ARG A 52 15.38 -8.76 1.21
C ARG A 52 14.71 -7.63 1.97
N MET A 53 14.90 -7.63 3.29
CA MET A 53 14.42 -6.57 4.17
C MET A 53 15.57 -6.13 5.08
N PHE A 54 15.80 -4.82 5.13
CA PHE A 54 16.79 -4.21 6.00
C PHE A 54 16.09 -3.29 6.99
N THR A 55 16.53 -3.32 8.24
CA THR A 55 15.97 -2.49 9.30
C THR A 55 17.10 -1.72 9.98
N PHE A 56 16.85 -0.46 10.26
CA PHE A 56 17.68 0.40 11.09
C PHE A 56 16.77 1.06 12.12
N SER A 57 17.23 1.12 13.36
CA SER A 57 16.58 1.80 14.47
C SER A 57 17.66 2.51 15.27
N MET A 58 17.42 3.77 15.62
CA MET A 58 18.26 4.54 16.53
C MET A 58 17.42 4.87 17.77
N PRO A 59 17.92 4.60 18.99
CA PRO A 59 17.26 5.05 20.20
C PRO A 59 17.14 6.57 20.20
N MET A 60 16.08 7.11 20.78
CA MET A 60 16.03 8.53 21.11
C MET A 60 16.95 8.74 22.32
N ASP A 61 18.04 9.49 22.15
CA ASP A 61 18.80 9.98 23.30
C ASP A 61 17.92 11.00 24.04
N GLY A 62 17.75 10.79 25.34
CA GLY A 62 16.96 11.65 26.24
C GLY A 62 17.72 12.85 26.76
#